data_AF-A0A0F6YFS5-F1
#
_entry.id   AF-A0A0F6YFS5-F1
#
_cell.length_a   1.000
_cell.length_b   1.000
_cell.length_c   1.000
_cell.angle_alpha   90.00
_cell.angle_beta   90.00
_cell.angle_gamma   90.00
#
_symmetry.space_group_name_H-M   'P 1'
#
loop_
_entity.id
_entity.type
_entity.pdbx_description
1 polymer ?
#
loop_
_entity_poly.entity_id
_entity_poly.type
_entity_poly.pdbx_seq_one_letter_code
_entity_poly.pdbx_strand_id
1 'polypeptide(L)'
;MLNFRINHVKYSLEEYTRYSKQLILPQIQIEGQERLKQAKVLCIGAGGLGSPAIIYLATSGVGSIGIVDDDVIDLSNLQRQILYTVNDIGLPKTNIAKKKY
;
A
#
# COMPACT_ATOMS: atom_id res chain seq x y z
N MET A 1 -9.82 5.64 23.91
CA MET A 1 -9.64 4.55 22.93
C MET A 1 -10.67 4.77 21.83
N LEU A 2 -10.26 5.02 20.59
CA LEU A 2 -11.18 5.41 19.50
C LEU A 2 -12.12 4.25 19.16
N ASN A 3 -13.38 4.39 19.58
CA ASN A 3 -14.46 3.47 19.28
C ASN A 3 -14.97 3.76 17.86
N PHE A 4 -14.35 3.13 16.86
CA PHE A 4 -14.92 3.08 15.53
C PHE A 4 -15.93 1.95 15.49
N ARG A 5 -17.20 2.26 15.23
CA ARG A 5 -18.17 1.26 14.79
C ARG A 5 -17.63 0.62 13.51
N ILE A 6 -16.99 -0.54 13.62
CA ILE A 6 -16.56 -1.31 12.45
C ILE A 6 -17.83 -1.92 11.87
N ASN A 7 -18.31 -1.35 10.77
CA ASN A 7 -19.29 -2.05 9.94
C ASN A 7 -18.59 -3.29 9.38
N HIS A 8 -19.18 -4.48 9.54
CA HIS A 8 -18.63 -5.73 8.99
C HIS A 8 -18.28 -5.55 7.51
N VAL A 9 -17.00 -5.68 7.18
CA VAL A 9 -16.52 -5.54 5.80
C VAL A 9 -16.56 -6.90 5.15
N LYS A 10 -17.21 -6.97 3.99
CA LYS A 10 -17.24 -8.23 3.22
C LYS A 10 -15.83 -8.54 2.70
N TYR A 11 -15.35 -9.75 2.98
CA TYR A 11 -14.11 -10.29 2.43
C TYR A 11 -14.39 -11.26 1.29
N SER A 12 -13.60 -11.19 0.23
CA SER A 12 -13.55 -12.25 -0.77
C SER A 12 -12.70 -13.42 -0.26
N LEU A 13 -12.88 -14.60 -0.86
CA LEU A 13 -12.03 -15.76 -0.57
C LEU A 13 -10.55 -15.46 -0.87
N GLU A 14 -10.29 -14.68 -1.92
CA GLU A 14 -8.94 -14.25 -2.29
C GLU A 14 -8.31 -13.39 -1.20
N GLU A 15 -9.06 -12.43 -0.64
CA GLU A 15 -8.56 -11.57 0.44
C GLU A 15 -8.29 -12.38 1.72
N TYR A 16 -9.18 -13.31 2.09
CA TYR A 16 -8.91 -14.23 3.21
C TYR A 16 -7.63 -15.03 3.01
N THR A 17 -7.40 -15.52 1.79
CA THR A 17 -6.20 -16.28 1.44
C THR A 17 -4.96 -15.39 1.54
N ARG A 18 -5.02 -14.19 0.95
CA ARG A 18 -3.95 -13.19 0.91
C ARG A 18 -3.53 -12.73 2.30
N TYR A 19 -4.49 -12.46 3.18
CA TYR A 19 -4.24 -11.92 4.53
C TYR A 19 -4.21 -12.97 5.64
N SER A 20 -4.36 -14.26 5.31
CA SER A 20 -4.38 -15.37 6.29
C SER A 20 -3.28 -15.30 7.35
N LYS A 21 -2.03 -15.00 6.96
CA LYS A 21 -0.88 -14.86 7.87
C LYS A 21 -0.93 -13.61 8.75
N GLN A 22 -1.62 -12.55 8.33
CA GLN A 22 -1.83 -11.33 9.12
C GLN A 22 -2.98 -11.55 10.12
N LEU A 23 -4.04 -12.26 9.70
CA LEU A 23 -5.22 -12.56 10.52
C LEU A 23 -4.92 -13.41 11.76
N ILE A 24 -3.86 -14.24 11.74
CA ILE A 24 -3.46 -15.01 12.93
C ILE A 24 -2.78 -14.16 14.01
N LEU A 25 -2.34 -12.94 13.69
CA LEU A 25 -1.65 -12.07 14.64
C LEU A 25 -2.66 -11.49 15.65
N PRO A 26 -2.46 -11.65 16.97
CA PRO A 26 -3.41 -11.19 17.98
C PRO A 26 -3.71 -9.68 17.93
N GLN A 27 -2.76 -8.88 17.46
CA GLN A 27 -2.89 -7.41 17.35
C GLN A 27 -3.67 -6.96 16.10
N ILE A 28 -3.87 -7.86 15.13
CA ILE A 28 -4.59 -7.57 13.88
C ILE A 28 -5.92 -8.29 13.91
N GLN A 29 -5.92 -9.62 13.82
CA GLN A 29 -7.13 -10.43 13.67
C GLN A 29 -8.06 -9.89 12.54
N ILE A 30 -9.32 -10.31 12.52
CA ILE A 30 -10.25 -9.85 11.49
C ILE A 30 -10.55 -8.35 11.61
N GLU A 31 -10.70 -7.85 12.84
CA GLU A 31 -11.08 -6.47 13.12
C GLU A 31 -9.98 -5.48 12.70
N GLY A 32 -8.71 -5.81 12.93
CA GLY A 32 -7.57 -5.00 12.50
C GLY A 32 -7.44 -4.98 10.98
N GLN A 33 -7.69 -6.12 10.32
CA GLN A 33 -7.68 -6.17 8.85
C GLN A 33 -8.85 -5.35 8.26
N GLU A 34 -10.04 -5.38 8.89
CA GLU A 34 -11.19 -4.57 8.50
C GLU A 34 -10.86 -3.08 8.59
N ARG A 35 -10.16 -2.67 9.65
CA ARG A 35 -9.69 -1.28 9.82
C ARG A 35 -8.70 -0.88 8.74
N LEU A 36 -7.74 -1.74 8.38
CA LEU A 36 -6.83 -1.49 7.26
C LEU A 36 -7.60 -1.33 5.95
N LYS A 37 -8.53 -2.25 5.67
CA LYS A 37 -9.35 -2.22 4.45
C LYS A 37 -10.25 -0.98 4.35
N GLN A 38 -10.69 -0.40 5.46
CA GLN A 38 -11.45 0.86 5.45
C GLN A 38 -10.55 2.11 5.42
N ALA A 39 -9.26 1.97 5.74
CA ALA A 39 -8.34 3.09 5.85
C ALA A 39 -8.06 3.74 4.49
N LYS A 40 -7.84 5.06 4.55
CA LYS A 40 -7.40 5.89 3.42
C LYS A 40 -6.12 6.60 3.83
N VAL A 41 -5.05 6.41 3.07
CA VAL A 41 -3.73 6.98 3.36
C VAL A 41 -3.27 7.80 2.17
N LEU A 42 -2.76 9.01 2.41
CA LEU A 42 -2.14 9.84 1.38
C LEU A 42 -0.62 9.84 1.57
N CYS A 43 0.11 9.33 0.60
CA CYS A 43 1.56 9.35 0.54
C CYS A 43 2.02 10.56 -0.30
N ILE A 44 2.73 11.49 0.31
CA ILE A 44 3.34 12.63 -0.37
C ILE A 44 4.81 12.28 -0.61
N GLY A 45 5.16 12.09 -1.88
CA GLY A 45 6.43 11.54 -2.34
C GLY A 45 6.38 10.01 -2.50
N ALA A 46 6.79 9.55 -3.67
CA ALA A 46 6.99 8.14 -4.03
C ALA A 46 8.48 7.82 -4.28
N GLY A 47 9.38 8.65 -3.71
CA GLY A 47 10.83 8.47 -3.75
C GLY A 47 11.35 7.43 -2.76
N GLY A 48 12.55 7.63 -2.21
CA GLY A 48 13.25 6.60 -1.41
C GLY A 48 12.52 6.16 -0.14
N LEU A 49 11.77 7.05 0.51
CA LEU A 49 10.95 6.70 1.70
C LEU A 49 9.54 6.25 1.30
N GLY A 50 8.94 6.93 0.32
CA GLY A 50 7.60 6.62 -0.15
C GLY A 50 7.51 5.24 -0.79
N SER A 51 8.54 4.84 -1.53
CA SER A 51 8.63 3.54 -2.20
C SER A 51 8.38 2.35 -1.26
N PRO A 52 9.16 2.12 -0.18
CA PRO A 52 8.89 1.03 0.75
C PRO A 52 7.58 1.23 1.51
N ALA A 53 7.23 2.46 1.90
CA ALA A 53 5.99 2.73 2.63
C ALA A 53 4.75 2.33 1.82
N ILE A 54 4.68 2.72 0.54
CA ILE A 54 3.58 2.37 -0.37
C ILE A 54 3.46 0.85 -0.52
N ILE A 55 4.57 0.14 -0.71
CA ILE A 55 4.58 -1.33 -0.84
C ILE A 55 3.96 -1.98 0.40
N TYR A 56 4.39 -1.57 1.60
CA TYR A 56 3.90 -2.16 2.83
C TYR A 56 2.45 -1.76 3.15
N LEU A 57 2.04 -0.53 2.86
CA LEU A 57 0.65 -0.10 3.00
C LEU A 57 -0.27 -0.94 2.08
N ALA A 58 0.11 -1.09 0.80
CA ALA A 58 -0.70 -1.83 -0.15
C ALA A 58 -0.76 -3.34 0.17
N THR A 59 0.37 -3.95 0.47
CA THR A 59 0.44 -5.39 0.80
C THR A 59 -0.17 -5.71 2.18
N SER A 60 -0.22 -4.75 3.10
CA SER A 60 -0.99 -4.88 4.35
C SER A 60 -2.51 -4.79 4.14
N GLY A 61 -2.97 -4.35 2.96
CA GLY A 61 -4.40 -4.26 2.65
C GLY A 61 -5.06 -2.95 3.05
N VAL A 62 -4.32 -1.84 3.04
CA VAL A 62 -4.93 -0.50 3.10
C VAL A 62 -5.87 -0.30 1.92
N GLY A 63 -7.13 0.04 2.18
CA GLY A 63 -8.16 0.06 1.14
C GLY A 63 -8.03 1.18 0.11
N SER A 64 -7.41 2.30 0.46
CA SER A 64 -7.12 3.36 -0.51
C SER A 64 -5.82 4.07 -0.20
N ILE A 65 -4.93 4.12 -1.19
CA ILE A 65 -3.66 4.81 -1.11
C ILE A 65 -3.64 5.89 -2.19
N GLY A 66 -3.67 7.15 -1.77
CA GLY A 66 -3.38 8.29 -2.64
C GLY A 66 -1.88 8.52 -2.71
N ILE A 67 -1.35 8.85 -3.89
CA ILE A 67 0.08 9.12 -4.08
C ILE A 67 0.22 10.45 -4.81
N VAL A 68 1.02 11.35 -4.25
CA VAL A 68 1.36 12.65 -4.85
C VAL A 68 2.86 12.70 -5.06
N ASP A 69 3.30 12.78 -6.31
CA ASP A 69 4.69 12.96 -6.72
C ASP A 69 4.67 13.55 -8.14
N ASP A 70 5.50 14.55 -8.41
CA ASP A 70 5.56 15.25 -9.70
C ASP A 70 6.75 14.81 -10.57
N ASP A 71 7.55 13.86 -10.08
CA ASP A 71 8.79 13.44 -10.70
C ASP A 71 8.61 12.18 -11.58
N VAL A 72 9.63 11.93 -12.41
CA VAL A 72 9.74 10.73 -13.25
C VAL A 72 10.77 9.76 -12.67
N ILE A 73 10.74 8.53 -13.15
CA ILE A 73 11.66 7.49 -12.68
C ILE A 73 13.01 7.65 -13.39
N ASP A 74 14.09 7.65 -12.62
CA ASP A 74 15.46 7.81 -13.11
C ASP A 74 16.38 6.69 -12.61
N LEU A 75 17.36 6.30 -13.43
CA LEU A 75 18.31 5.22 -13.11
C LEU A 75 19.08 5.48 -11.81
N SER A 76 19.53 6.71 -11.57
CA SER A 76 20.29 7.10 -10.36
C SER A 76 19.48 6.97 -9.07
N ASN A 77 18.16 6.82 -9.19
CA ASN A 77 17.22 6.75 -8.08
C ASN A 77 16.86 5.31 -7.71
N LEU A 78 17.06 4.35 -8.61
CA LEU A 78 16.61 2.95 -8.43
C LEU A 78 17.28 2.23 -7.25
N GLN A 79 18.49 2.61 -6.85
CA GLN A 79 19.19 2.00 -5.71
C GLN A 79 18.42 2.11 -4.38
N ARG A 80 17.53 3.12 -4.26
CA ARG A 80 16.70 3.36 -3.06
C ARG A 80 15.20 3.38 -3.33
N GLN A 81 14.76 3.39 -4.59
CA GLN A 81 13.35 3.45 -4.98
C GLN A 81 12.88 2.08 -5.50
N ILE A 82 12.82 1.11 -4.59
CA ILE A 82 12.52 -0.31 -4.86
C ILE A 82 11.13 -0.59 -5.45
N LEU A 83 10.26 0.42 -5.50
CA LEU A 83 8.95 0.37 -6.13
C LEU A 83 9.09 0.32 -7.66
N TYR A 84 10.22 0.77 -8.22
CA TYR A 84 10.44 0.92 -9.65
C TYR A 84 11.52 -0.03 -10.17
N THR A 85 11.49 -0.28 -11.47
CA THR A 85 12.46 -1.10 -12.18
C THR A 85 13.09 -0.33 -13.34
N VAL A 86 14.14 -0.89 -13.95
CA VAL A 86 14.81 -0.29 -15.11
C VAL A 86 13.85 -0.08 -16.29
N ASN A 87 12.83 -0.94 -16.43
CA ASN A 87 11.82 -0.83 -17.49
C ASN A 87 10.85 0.36 -17.28
N ASP A 88 10.85 0.95 -16.09
CA ASP A 88 9.95 2.04 -15.72
C ASP A 88 10.59 3.44 -15.93
N ILE A 89 11.87 3.51 -16.32
CA ILE A 89 12.61 4.78 -16.47
C ILE A 89 11.92 5.72 -17.46
N GLY A 90 11.87 7.02 -17.10
CA GLY A 90 11.22 8.08 -17.87
C GLY A 90 9.71 8.17 -17.69
N LEU A 91 9.09 7.20 -17.01
CA LEU A 91 7.65 7.23 -16.72
C LEU A 91 7.35 7.97 -15.41
N PRO A 92 6.17 8.62 -15.28
CA PRO A 92 5.78 9.27 -14.04
C PRO A 92 5.70 8.28 -12.88
N LYS A 93 6.29 8.65 -11.73
CA LYS A 93 6.32 7.83 -10.53
C LYS A 93 4.94 7.41 -10.06
N THR A 94 3.98 8.32 -10.09
CA THR A 94 2.58 8.11 -9.70
C THR A 94 1.88 7.08 -10.58
N ASN A 95 2.11 7.12 -11.90
CA ASN A 95 1.49 6.20 -12.85
C ASN A 95 1.97 4.77 -12.64
N ILE A 96 3.27 4.58 -12.41
CA ILE A 96 3.82 3.25 -12.16
C ILE A 96 3.45 2.74 -10.78
N ALA A 97 3.48 3.61 -9.75
CA ALA A 97 3.08 3.23 -8.40
C ALA A 97 1.63 2.69 -8.37
N LYS A 98 0.70 3.37 -9.06
CA LYS A 98 -0.70 2.94 -9.19
C LYS A 98 -0.88 1.60 -9.91
N LYS A 99 0.02 1.22 -10.81
CA LYS A 99 -0.10 -0.02 -11.61
C LYS A 99 0.36 -1.27 -10.86
N LYS A 100 1.25 -1.13 -9.88
CA LYS A 100 1.89 -2.27 -9.22
C LYS A 100 1.07 -2.87 -8.08
N TYR A 101 0.18 -2.10 -7.48
CA TYR A 101 -0.66 -2.49 -6.34
C TYR A 101 -2.03 -1.83 -6.41
#